data_AF-A0A958P9J7-F1
#
_entry.id   AF-A0A958P9J7-F1
#
_cell.length_a   1.000
_cell.length_b   1.000
_cell.length_c   1.000
_cell.angle_alpha   90.00
_cell.angle_beta   90.00
_cell.angle_gamma   90.00
#
_symmetry.space_group_name_H-M   'P 1'
#
loop_
_entity.id
_entity.type
_entity.pdbx_description
1 polymer ?
#
loop_
_entity_poly.entity_id
_entity_poly.type
_entity_poly.pdbx_seq_one_letter_code
_entity_poly.pdbx_strand_id
1 'polypeptide(L)'
;MKKYIFILLLGIIGSNHAHADECGDRNKELAQQILNSAAKSVGHEASDVTPSSTVYESGDRFEFDGYIYRAAYKIIVKTDQSCFPKEVELVDLATK
;
A
#
# COMPACT_ATOMS: atom_id res chain seq x y z
N MET A 1 13.11 15.60 0.18
CA MET A 1 13.41 14.92 -1.11
C MET A 1 12.44 13.75 -1.25
N LYS A 2 11.46 13.81 -2.15
CA LYS A 2 10.49 12.71 -2.35
C LYS A 2 11.13 11.60 -3.19
N LYS A 3 11.16 10.36 -2.68
CA LYS A 3 11.64 9.18 -3.40
C LYS A 3 10.41 8.40 -3.89
N TYR A 4 10.32 8.16 -5.20
CA TYR A 4 9.25 7.37 -5.82
C TYR A 4 9.83 6.02 -6.27
N ILE A 5 9.23 4.92 -5.84
CA ILE A 5 9.60 3.56 -6.26
C ILE A 5 8.44 3.02 -7.11
N PHE A 6 8.68 2.79 -8.40
CA PHE A 6 7.71 2.24 -9.35
C PHE A 6 7.95 0.73 -9.50
N ILE A 7 6.96 -0.10 -9.19
CA ILE A 7 6.99 -1.55 -9.46
C ILE A 7 5.76 -1.88 -10.31
N LEU A 8 5.98 -2.47 -11.48
CA LEU A 8 4.95 -2.81 -12.47
C LEU A 8 4.72 -4.33 -12.49
N LEU A 9 3.49 -4.80 -12.23
CA LEU A 9 3.11 -6.21 -12.31
C LEU A 9 1.79 -6.39 -13.08
N LEU A 10 1.80 -7.27 -14.08
CA LEU A 10 0.71 -7.54 -15.04
C LEU A 10 -0.20 -8.72 -14.61
N GLY A 11 -1.53 -8.55 -14.76
CA GLY A 11 -2.58 -9.61 -14.79
C GLY A 11 -3.99 -8.96 -14.66
N ILE A 12 -4.96 -9.07 -15.60
CA ILE A 12 -6.20 -9.89 -15.74
C ILE A 12 -7.31 -9.73 -14.64
N ILE A 13 -8.53 -9.34 -15.08
CA ILE A 13 -9.74 -8.83 -14.36
C ILE A 13 -10.87 -9.87 -14.20
N GLY A 14 -11.60 -9.85 -13.07
CA GLY A 14 -13.02 -10.26 -12.99
C GLY A 14 -13.77 -9.96 -11.67
N SER A 15 -14.88 -9.20 -11.73
CA SER A 15 -16.13 -9.22 -10.88
C SER A 15 -16.39 -8.13 -9.79
N ASN A 16 -17.21 -7.12 -10.15
CA ASN A 16 -17.44 -5.74 -9.62
C ASN A 16 -18.21 -5.47 -8.27
N HIS A 17 -18.33 -6.36 -7.28
CA HIS A 17 -18.75 -5.93 -5.91
C HIS A 17 -18.11 -6.75 -4.80
N ALA A 18 -17.95 -8.06 -5.02
CA ALA A 18 -16.90 -8.84 -4.35
C ALA A 18 -15.51 -8.25 -4.65
N HIS A 19 -15.36 -7.59 -5.81
CA HIS A 19 -14.21 -6.75 -6.13
C HIS A 19 -13.85 -5.83 -4.97
N ALA A 20 -14.67 -4.84 -4.58
CA ALA A 20 -14.24 -3.83 -3.60
C ALA A 20 -13.58 -4.42 -2.34
N ASP A 21 -14.23 -5.40 -1.71
CA ASP A 21 -13.70 -6.10 -0.53
C ASP A 21 -12.45 -6.95 -0.85
N GLU A 22 -12.46 -7.73 -1.94
CA GLU A 22 -11.31 -8.56 -2.39
C GLU A 22 -10.10 -7.70 -2.81
N CYS A 23 -10.37 -6.53 -3.37
CA CYS A 23 -9.40 -5.51 -3.73
C CYS A 23 -8.83 -4.85 -2.48
N GLY A 24 -9.68 -4.54 -1.49
CA GLY A 24 -9.27 -4.03 -0.19
C GLY A 24 -8.28 -4.97 0.49
N ASP A 25 -8.61 -6.26 0.59
CA ASP A 25 -7.75 -7.27 1.22
C ASP A 25 -6.44 -7.47 0.45
N ARG A 26 -6.50 -7.60 -0.87
CA ARG A 26 -5.30 -7.74 -1.71
C ARG A 26 -4.39 -6.52 -1.63
N ASN A 27 -4.96 -5.31 -1.66
CA ASN A 27 -4.19 -4.08 -1.55
C ASN A 27 -3.64 -3.87 -0.13
N LYS A 28 -4.33 -4.39 0.90
CA LYS A 28 -3.82 -4.41 2.27
C LYS A 28 -2.58 -5.30 2.40
N GLU A 29 -2.60 -6.49 1.81
CA GLU A 29 -1.43 -7.37 1.76
C GLU A 29 -0.27 -6.71 1.01
N LEU A 30 -0.55 -6.07 -0.13
CA LEU A 30 0.44 -5.31 -0.87
C LEU A 30 1.04 -4.18 -0.03
N ALA A 31 0.19 -3.38 0.65
CA ALA A 31 0.62 -2.30 1.53
C ALA A 31 1.53 -2.82 2.65
N GLN A 32 1.22 -3.98 3.22
CA GLN A 32 2.06 -4.64 4.21
C GLN A 32 3.44 -5.02 3.66
N GLN A 33 3.49 -5.59 2.45
CA GLN A 33 4.75 -5.95 1.81
C GLN A 33 5.61 -4.72 1.53
N ILE A 34 4.99 -3.62 1.10
CA ILE A 34 5.66 -2.33 0.87
C ILE A 34 6.26 -1.79 2.16
N LEU A 35 5.50 -1.79 3.27
CA LEU A 35 6.01 -1.37 4.57
C LEU A 35 7.18 -2.22 5.05
N ASN A 36 7.09 -3.54 4.91
CA ASN A 36 8.18 -4.45 5.27
C ASN A 36 9.44 -4.20 4.43
N SER A 37 9.29 -3.94 3.13
CA SER A 37 10.40 -3.59 2.24
C SER A 37 11.01 -2.24 2.60
N ALA A 38 10.16 -1.24 2.87
CA ALA A 38 10.58 0.07 3.33
C ALA A 38 11.35 -0.01 4.65
N ALA A 39 10.86 -0.78 5.63
CA ALA A 39 11.53 -1.00 6.91
C ALA A 39 12.95 -1.55 6.72
N LYS A 40 13.09 -2.60 5.90
CA LYS A 40 14.41 -3.16 5.56
C LYS A 40 15.33 -2.12 4.93
N SER A 41 14.81 -1.28 4.06
CA SER A 41 15.61 -0.23 3.39
C SER A 41 16.13 0.86 4.34
N VAL A 42 15.47 1.05 5.50
CA VAL A 42 15.88 1.99 6.54
C VAL A 42 16.51 1.32 7.76
N GLY A 43 16.86 0.02 7.67
CA GLY A 43 17.56 -0.71 8.72
C GLY A 43 16.68 -1.24 9.85
N HIS A 44 15.37 -1.38 9.60
CA HIS A 44 14.39 -1.93 10.54
C HIS A 44 13.91 -3.32 10.10
N GLU A 45 13.58 -4.14 11.08
CA GLU A 45 13.07 -5.50 10.85
C GLU A 45 11.54 -5.49 10.67
N ALA A 46 10.98 -6.59 10.15
CA ALA A 46 9.52 -6.71 9.99
C ALA A 46 8.76 -6.64 11.33
N SER A 47 9.41 -6.99 12.45
CA SER A 47 8.85 -6.83 13.81
C SER A 47 8.69 -5.38 14.24
N ASP A 48 9.41 -4.45 13.59
CA ASP A 48 9.26 -3.02 13.83
C ASP A 48 8.09 -2.43 13.02
N VAL A 49 7.46 -3.22 12.15
CA VAL A 49 6.34 -2.77 11.30
C VAL A 49 5.02 -3.03 12.01
N THR A 50 4.23 -1.97 12.17
CA THR A 50 2.83 -2.10 12.58
C THR A 50 1.96 -2.35 11.35
N PRO A 51 1.02 -3.30 11.40
CA PRO A 51 0.23 -3.67 10.24
C PRO A 51 -0.51 -2.51 9.57
N SER A 52 -0.55 -2.55 8.25
CA SER A 52 -1.28 -1.57 7.44
C SER A 52 -2.79 -1.73 7.64
N SER A 53 -3.50 -0.62 7.85
CA SER A 53 -4.97 -0.62 7.91
C SER A 53 -5.56 0.31 6.85
N THR A 54 -6.62 -0.14 6.17
CA THR A 54 -7.33 0.69 5.18
C THR A 54 -7.98 1.85 5.90
N VAL A 55 -7.59 3.07 5.54
CA VAL A 55 -8.15 4.32 6.12
C VAL A 55 -9.06 5.03 5.15
N TYR A 56 -9.00 4.69 3.86
CA TYR A 56 -9.90 5.22 2.84
C TYR A 56 -9.99 4.26 1.65
N GLU A 57 -11.20 4.09 1.13
CA GLU A 57 -11.49 3.34 -0.07
C GLU A 57 -12.47 4.12 -0.94
N SER A 58 -12.12 4.32 -2.20
CA SER A 58 -13.00 4.93 -3.19
C SER A 58 -12.68 4.44 -4.59
N GLY A 59 -13.51 3.52 -5.08
CA GLY A 59 -13.42 3.00 -6.44
C GLY A 59 -12.07 2.32 -6.69
N ASP A 60 -11.18 3.03 -7.38
CA ASP A 60 -9.85 2.56 -7.77
C ASP A 60 -8.73 3.04 -6.81
N ARG A 61 -9.06 3.79 -5.74
CA ARG A 61 -8.08 4.34 -4.80
C ARG A 61 -8.25 3.75 -3.41
N PHE A 62 -7.16 3.20 -2.88
CA PHE A 62 -7.06 2.66 -1.53
C PHE A 62 -5.94 3.38 -0.79
N GLU A 63 -6.21 3.86 0.43
CA GLU A 63 -5.20 4.43 1.31
C GLU A 63 -5.06 3.59 2.55
N PHE A 64 -3.82 3.34 2.94
CA PHE A 64 -3.50 2.61 4.14
C PHE A 64 -2.49 3.38 4.99
N ASP A 65 -2.71 3.38 6.30
CA ASP A 65 -1.72 3.89 7.24
C ASP A 65 -0.93 2.71 7.82
N GLY A 66 0.38 2.91 7.96
CA GLY A 66 1.28 1.97 8.61
C GLY A 66 2.41 2.68 9.32
N TYR A 67 3.07 1.95 10.23
CA TYR A 67 4.16 2.51 11.02
C TYR A 67 5.38 1.63 10.90
N ILE A 68 6.54 2.26 10.74
CA ILE A 68 7.84 1.59 10.86
C ILE A 68 8.50 2.19 12.09
N TYR A 69 8.62 1.37 13.13
CA TYR A 69 9.07 1.75 14.45
C TYR A 69 8.21 2.88 15.06
N ARG A 70 8.51 4.13 14.74
CA ARG A 70 7.81 5.35 15.21
C ARG A 70 7.48 6.35 14.10
N ALA A 71 7.93 6.08 12.87
CA ALA A 71 7.62 6.92 11.72
C ALA A 71 6.31 6.42 11.10
N ALA A 72 5.40 7.37 10.85
CA ALA A 72 4.10 7.10 10.25
C ALA A 72 4.22 7.23 8.72
N TYR A 73 3.65 6.26 8.02
CA TYR A 73 3.64 6.20 6.57
C TYR A 73 2.22 6.04 6.08
N LYS A 74 1.93 6.68 4.94
CA LYS A 74 0.72 6.46 4.18
C LYS A 74 1.06 5.77 2.87
N ILE A 75 0.39 4.67 2.58
CA ILE A 75 0.48 3.92 1.34
C ILE A 75 -0.78 4.22 0.54
N ILE A 76 -0.61 4.72 -0.67
CA ILE A 76 -1.70 4.98 -1.60
C ILE A 76 -1.55 3.98 -2.73
N VAL A 77 -2.56 3.13 -2.92
CA VAL A 77 -2.63 2.18 -4.01
C VAL A 77 -3.75 2.62 -4.94
N LYS A 78 -3.41 2.92 -6.20
CA LYS A 78 -4.40 3.08 -7.26
C LYS A 78 -4.43 1.82 -8.10
N THR A 79 -5.61 1.25 -8.30
CA THR A 79 -5.80 0.05 -9.09
C THR A 79 -6.51 0.33 -10.41
N ASP A 80 -6.70 -0.70 -11.22
CA ASP A 80 -7.72 -0.68 -12.26
C ASP A 80 -8.98 -1.45 -11.84
N GLN A 81 -9.88 -1.65 -12.81
CA GLN A 81 -11.13 -2.39 -12.64
C GLN A 81 -10.93 -3.87 -12.29
N SER A 82 -9.69 -4.37 -12.33
CA SER A 82 -9.22 -5.73 -11.96
C SER A 82 -8.66 -5.80 -10.55
N CYS A 83 -8.53 -4.64 -9.91
CA CYS A 83 -7.78 -4.45 -8.68
C CYS A 83 -6.32 -4.83 -8.76
N PHE A 84 -5.76 -4.70 -9.96
CA PHE A 84 -4.32 -4.74 -10.11
C PHE A 84 -3.76 -3.35 -9.86
N PRO A 85 -2.72 -3.24 -9.00
CA PRO A 85 -2.10 -1.97 -8.69
C PRO A 85 -1.46 -1.39 -9.95
N LYS A 86 -1.88 -0.19 -10.32
CA LYS A 86 -1.30 0.62 -11.40
C LYS A 86 -0.29 1.63 -10.89
N GLU A 87 -0.55 2.16 -9.70
CA GLU A 87 0.30 3.14 -9.05
C GLU A 87 0.33 2.85 -7.56
N VAL A 88 1.52 2.96 -6.98
CA VAL A 88 1.76 2.79 -5.55
C VAL A 88 2.63 3.93 -5.08
N GLU A 89 2.15 4.67 -4.09
CA GLU A 89 2.91 5.73 -3.43
C GLU A 89 3.11 5.40 -1.96
N LEU A 90 4.34 5.58 -1.47
CA LEU A 90 4.68 5.53 -0.06
C LEU A 90 5.07 6.93 0.41
N VAL A 91 4.33 7.47 1.38
CA VAL A 91 4.49 8.83 1.88
C VAL A 91 4.92 8.79 3.34
N ASP A 92 6.11 9.30 3.64
CA ASP A 92 6.56 9.56 5.02
C ASP A 92 5.83 10.80 5.58
N LEU A 93 5.00 10.59 6.60
CA LEU A 93 4.16 11.62 7.22
C LEU A 93 4.94 12.52 8.19
N ALA A 94 6.15 12.14 8.60
CA ALA A 94 7.00 12.94 9.49
C ALA A 94 7.67 14.13 8.78
N THR A 95 7.66 14.15 7.44
CA THR A 95 8.35 15.18 6.62
C THR A 95 7.47 16.37 6.19
N LYS A 96 6.36 16.63 6.89
CA LYS A 96 5.48 17.78 6.58
C LYS A 96 5.93 19.08 7.25
#